data_AF-A0A970NYG6-F1
#
_entry.id   AF-A0A970NYG6-F1
#
_cell.length_a   1.000
_cell.length_b   1.000
_cell.length_c   1.000
_cell.angle_alpha   90.00
_cell.angle_beta   90.00
_cell.angle_gamma   90.00
#
_symmetry.space_group_name_H-M   'P 1'
#
loop_
_entity.id
_entity.type
_entity.pdbx_description
1 polymer ?
#
loop_
_entity_poly.entity_id
_entity_poly.type
_entity_poly.pdbx_seq_one_letter_code
_entity_poly.pdbx_strand_id
1 'polypeptide(L)' 'MKTKDDAYAAFERLMNEKEIFRDETLSFEDICAEAGADPEELEKRLIAELGYRGEELVSAYRRIEKVP' A
#
# COMPACT_ATOMS: atom_id res chain seq x y z
N MET A 1 -15.01 -5.92 -15.34
CA MET A 1 -14.51 -4.56 -15.07
C MET A 1 -14.14 -4.54 -13.60
N LYS A 2 -12.85 -4.52 -13.25
CA LYS A 2 -12.48 -4.34 -11.84
C LYS A 2 -12.87 -2.91 -11.47
N THR A 3 -13.66 -2.77 -10.41
CA THR A 3 -14.06 -1.47 -9.90
C THR A 3 -12.91 -0.85 -9.10
N LYS A 4 -12.92 0.47 -8.87
CA LYS A 4 -11.85 1.14 -8.11
C LYS A 4 -11.67 0.54 -6.71
N ASP A 5 -12.75 0.11 -6.08
CA ASP A 5 -12.69 -0.55 -4.77
C ASP A 5 -12.05 -1.96 -4.84
N ASP A 6 -12.10 -2.65 -6.00
CA ASP A 6 -11.40 -3.94 -6.15
C ASP A 6 -9.87 -3.77 -6.15
N ALA A 7 -9.37 -2.66 -6.69
CA ALA A 7 -7.93 -2.38 -6.73
C ALA A 7 -7.39 -1.98 -5.35
N TYR A 8 -8.15 -1.21 -4.59
CA TYR A 8 -7.77 -0.85 -3.22
C TYR A 8 -7.90 -2.01 -2.25
N ALA A 9 -8.93 -2.85 -2.40
CA ALA A 9 -9.00 -4.11 -1.65
C ALA A 9 -7.83 -5.05 -2.00
N ALA A 10 -7.37 -5.05 -3.26
CA ALA A 10 -6.17 -5.79 -3.64
C ALA A 10 -4.91 -5.23 -2.96
N PHE A 11 -4.75 -3.90 -2.92
CA PHE A 11 -3.66 -3.25 -2.17
C PHE A 11 -3.68 -3.64 -0.69
N GLU A 12 -4.84 -3.56 -0.03
CA GLU A 12 -4.98 -3.94 1.38
C GLU A 12 -4.62 -5.41 1.62
N ARG A 13 -4.99 -6.32 0.71
CA ARG A 13 -4.60 -7.73 0.79
C ARG A 13 -3.10 -7.93 0.59
N LEU A 14 -2.48 -7.22 -0.35
CA LEU A 14 -1.03 -7.29 -0.54
C LEU A 14 -0.28 -6.81 0.70
N MET A 15 -0.76 -5.74 1.34
CA MET A 15 -0.15 -5.20 2.56
C MET A 15 -0.37 -6.11 3.78
N ASN A 16 -1.60 -6.58 4.03
CA ASN A 16 -1.93 -7.29 5.27
C ASN A 16 -1.76 -8.82 5.18
N GLU A 17 -2.14 -9.43 4.06
CA GLU A 17 -2.12 -10.91 3.94
C GLU A 17 -0.83 -11.42 3.30
N LYS A 18 -0.29 -10.67 2.32
CA LYS A 18 0.95 -11.04 1.62
C LYS A 18 2.19 -10.39 2.20
N GLU A 19 2.01 -9.42 3.08
CA GLU A 19 3.10 -8.69 3.73
C GLU A 19 4.12 -8.16 2.71
N ILE A 20 3.64 -7.70 1.54
CA ILE A 20 4.48 -7.31 0.39
C ILE A 20 5.49 -6.22 0.75
N PHE A 21 5.17 -5.42 1.77
CA PHE A 21 6.05 -4.39 2.33
C PHE A 21 7.37 -4.95 2.88
N ARG A 22 7.48 -6.27 3.15
CA ARG A 22 8.74 -6.92 3.57
C ARG A 22 9.78 -6.98 2.46
N ASP A 23 9.35 -6.93 1.19
CA ASP A 23 10.28 -6.76 0.09
C ASP A 23 10.74 -5.30 0.05
N GLU A 24 11.97 -5.06 0.51
CA GLU A 24 12.56 -3.71 0.55
C GLU A 24 12.91 -3.15 -0.83
N THR A 25 12.82 -3.96 -1.89
CA THR A 25 13.04 -3.51 -3.28
C THR A 25 11.82 -2.85 -3.90
N LEU A 26 10.63 -3.04 -3.32
CA LEU A 26 9.38 -2.51 -3.84
C LEU A 26 9.06 -1.14 -3.22
N SER A 27 8.71 -0.17 -4.06
CA SER A 27 8.13 1.11 -3.67
C SER A 27 6.61 1.01 -3.49
N PHE A 28 5.99 2.06 -2.95
CA PHE A 28 4.53 2.18 -2.94
C PHE A 28 3.94 2.12 -4.34
N GLU A 29 4.60 2.74 -5.33
CA GLU A 29 4.15 2.72 -6.72
C GLU A 29 4.19 1.30 -7.32
N ASP A 30 5.23 0.51 -7.01
CA ASP A 30 5.33 -0.88 -7.44
C ASP A 30 4.22 -1.74 -6.83
N ILE A 31 3.92 -1.54 -5.55
CA ILE A 31 2.83 -2.24 -4.85
C ILE A 31 1.47 -1.82 -5.44
N CYS A 32 1.29 -0.56 -5.82
CA CYS A 32 0.09 -0.10 -6.52
C CYS A 32 -0.05 -0.77 -7.89
N ALA A 33 1.04 -0.87 -8.65
CA ALA A 33 1.05 -1.54 -9.94
C ALA A 33 0.67 -3.03 -9.83
N GLU A 34 1.22 -3.74 -8.83
CA GLU A 34 0.84 -5.12 -8.49
C GLU A 34 -0.65 -5.25 -8.13
N ALA A 35 -1.20 -4.30 -7.38
CA ALA A 35 -2.62 -4.26 -7.02
C ALA A 35 -3.53 -3.88 -8.20
N GLY A 36 -2.98 -3.26 -9.24
CA GLY A 36 -3.75 -2.57 -10.29
C GLY A 36 -4.43 -1.30 -9.79
N ALA A 37 -3.89 -0.68 -8.74
CA ALA A 37 -4.36 0.58 -8.15
C ALA A 37 -3.61 1.77 -8.76
N ASP A 38 -4.31 2.90 -8.88
CA ASP A 38 -3.69 4.17 -9.25
C ASP A 38 -3.01 4.77 -8.00
N PRO A 39 -1.69 5.04 -8.04
CA PRO A 39 -0.95 5.51 -6.88
C PRO A 39 -1.38 6.91 -6.43
N GLU A 40 -1.79 7.81 -7.34
CA GLU A 40 -2.25 9.15 -6.96
C GLU A 40 -3.63 9.12 -6.31
N GLU A 41 -4.56 8.32 -6.85
CA GLU A 41 -5.88 8.15 -6.25
C GLU A 41 -5.81 7.43 -4.90
N LEU A 42 -4.95 6.41 -4.78
CA LEU A 42 -4.72 5.73 -3.50
C LEU A 42 -4.06 6.66 -2.49
N GLU A 43 -3.03 7.41 -2.87
CA GLU A 43 -2.38 8.37 -1.98
C GLU A 43 -3.38 9.40 -1.43
N LYS A 44 -4.27 9.94 -2.28
CA LYS A 44 -5.33 10.86 -1.84
C LYS A 44 -6.25 10.22 -0.79
N ARG A 45 -6.63 8.95 -0.97
CA ARG A 45 -7.42 8.19 0.03
C ARG A 45 -6.63 7.99 1.33
N LEU A 46 -5.39 7.52 1.24
CA LEU A 46 -4.53 7.28 2.41
C LEU A 46 -4.31 8.55 3.23
N ILE A 47 -4.09 9.69 2.58
CA ILE A 47 -3.97 10.98 3.25
C ILE A 47 -5.29 11.37 3.90
N ALA A 48 -6.42 11.20 3.21
CA ALA A 48 -7.73 11.58 3.73
C ALA A 48 -8.19 10.70 4.92
N GLU A 49 -7.86 9.41 4.91
CA GLU A 49 -8.34 8.44 5.89
C GLU A 49 -7.37 8.22 7.05
N LEU A 50 -6.06 8.16 6.75
CA LEU A 50 -5.03 7.79 7.72
C LEU A 50 -4.03 8.92 7.98
N GLY A 51 -4.00 9.96 7.14
CA GLY A 51 -3.04 11.07 7.26
C GLY A 51 -1.62 10.71 6.80
N TYR A 52 -1.44 9.61 6.07
CA TYR A 52 -0.14 9.15 5.58
C TYR A 52 -0.05 9.22 4.06
N ARG A 53 1.13 9.57 3.54
CA ARG A 53 1.50 9.27 2.15
C ARG A 53 1.74 7.78 1.97
N GLY A 54 1.64 7.29 0.73
CA GLY A 54 1.84 5.87 0.42
C GLY A 54 3.21 5.35 0.89
N GLU A 55 4.28 6.09 0.59
CA GLU A 55 5.65 5.75 1.03
C GLU A 55 5.83 5.76 2.54
N GLU A 56 5.15 6.68 3.24
CA GLU A 56 5.19 6.75 4.71
C GLU A 56 4.48 5.57 5.34
N LEU A 57 3.36 5.12 4.74
CA LEU A 57 2.63 3.94 5.17
C LEU A 57 3.50 2.69 5.04
N VAL A 58 4.06 2.44 3.84
CA VAL A 58 4.94 1.27 3.61
C VAL A 58 6.14 1.29 4.55
N SER A 59 6.74 2.46 4.75
CA SER A 59 7.83 2.65 5.71
C SER A 59 7.41 2.38 7.16
N ALA A 60 6.19 2.74 7.55
CA ALA A 60 5.66 2.48 8.88
C ALA A 60 5.48 0.97 9.13
N TYR A 61 4.90 0.23 8.17
CA TYR A 61 4.80 -1.24 8.24
C TYR A 61 6.17 -1.90 8.42
N ARG A 62 7.16 -1.49 7.61
CA ARG A 62 8.54 -1.99 7.71
C ARG A 62 9.20 -1.70 9.07
N ARG A 63 8.84 -0.60 9.73
CA ARG A 63 9.39 -0.24 11.05
C ARG A 63 8.75 -1.03 12.17
N ILE A 64 7.44 -1.27 12.11
CA ILE A 64 6.71 -2.05 13.12
C ILE A 64 7.26 -3.46 13.20
N GLU A 65 7.46 -4.12 12.05
CA GLU A 65 8.05 -5.47 11.99
C GLU A 65 9.51 -5.55 12.47
N LYS A 66 10.25 -4.44 12.45
CA LYS A 66 11.64 -4.39 12.92
C LYS A 66 11.75 -4.24 14.44
N VAL A 67 10.63 -4.15 15.16
CA VAL A 67 10.63 -4.16 16.62
C VAL A 67 10.67 -5.64 17.09
N PRO A 68 11.76 -6.09 17.73
CA PRO A 68 11.92 -7.47 18.18
C PRO A 68 10.98 -7.87 19.32
#